data_AF-A0AAA9ZKQ9-F1
#
_entry.id   AF-A0AAA9ZKQ9-F1
#
_cell.length_a   1.000
_cell.length_b   1.000
_cell.length_c   1.000
_cell.angle_alpha   90.00
_cell.angle_beta   90.00
_cell.angle_gamma   90.00
#
_symmetry.space_group_name_H-M   'P 1'
#
loop_
_entity.id
_entity.type
_entity.pdbx_description
1 polymer ?
#
loop_
_entity_poly.entity_id
_entity_poly.type
_entity_poly.pdbx_seq_one_letter_code
_entity_poly.pdbx_strand_id
1 'polypeptide(L)'
;MTDIFFIAITLSVISPCFLFFFSRQGQVITFLDAHCECTEGWLEPLLARIVLDRKTVVCPIIDVISDETFEYVTASDQTWGGFNWKLNFRWYRVPAREMQRRNHDRTAPLRTPTMAGGLFSIDRDYFYEIGSYDEGMDIWGGENLEMSFRIWQCGGILEIAPCSHVGHVFRDKSPYTFPGGVANIVLKNAARVAEVWLDEWKEFYYQMSPGSNRQVFCLCSVLLTTSRQLIHP
;
A
#
# COMPACT_ATOMS: atom_id res chain seq x y z
N MET A 1 15.81 13.34 20.06
CA MET A 1 15.51 12.90 18.67
C MET A 1 14.91 11.49 18.64
N THR A 2 14.54 10.92 19.80
CA THR A 2 14.08 9.53 19.96
C THR A 2 12.56 9.37 20.05
N ASP A 3 11.80 10.48 20.12
CA ASP A 3 10.36 10.45 20.42
C ASP A 3 9.47 10.74 19.19
N ILE A 4 10.05 10.81 17.99
CA ILE A 4 9.35 11.36 16.79
C ILE A 4 8.68 10.26 15.95
N PHE A 5 9.03 8.98 16.12
CA PHE A 5 8.63 7.92 15.18
C PHE A 5 8.14 6.66 15.87
N PHE A 6 7.14 6.01 15.26
CA PHE A 6 6.63 4.72 15.68
C PHE A 6 6.70 3.73 14.51
N ILE A 7 7.36 2.60 14.72
CA ILE A 7 7.38 1.50 13.76
C ILE A 7 6.25 0.55 14.14
N ALA A 8 5.30 0.39 13.23
CA ALA A 8 4.22 -0.57 13.32
C ALA A 8 4.66 -1.87 12.63
N ILE A 9 4.87 -2.93 13.42
CA ILE A 9 5.07 -4.28 12.86
C ILE A 9 3.69 -4.92 12.74
N THR A 10 3.19 -5.11 11.52
CA THR A 10 1.90 -5.74 11.26
C THR A 10 2.05 -7.27 11.25
N LEU A 11 1.49 -7.95 12.26
CA LEU A 11 1.39 -9.42 12.32
C LEU A 11 0.20 -9.98 11.51
N SER A 12 -0.72 -9.11 11.11
CA SER A 12 -1.89 -9.42 10.26
C SER A 12 -2.31 -8.14 9.55
N VAL A 13 -2.43 -8.16 8.22
CA VAL A 13 -2.60 -6.96 7.39
C VAL A 13 -3.92 -6.23 7.67
N ILE A 14 -4.98 -6.96 8.04
CA ILE A 14 -6.32 -6.40 8.28
C ILE A 14 -7.04 -7.13 9.44
N SER A 15 -6.48 -7.10 10.66
CA SER A 15 -7.19 -7.66 11.83
C SER A 15 -8.02 -6.59 12.55
N PRO A 16 -9.28 -6.87 12.92
CA PRO A 16 -10.12 -5.97 13.71
C PRO A 16 -9.56 -5.73 15.12
N CYS A 17 -8.61 -6.57 15.58
CA CYS A 17 -7.75 -6.27 16.71
C CYS A 17 -6.45 -5.64 16.20
N PHE A 18 -6.52 -4.40 15.74
CA PHE A 18 -5.37 -3.51 15.74
C PHE A 18 -4.99 -3.21 17.21
N LEU A 19 -4.39 -4.20 17.88
CA LEU A 19 -3.58 -4.00 19.08
C LEU A 19 -2.28 -3.31 18.65
N PHE A 20 -2.42 -2.11 18.06
CA PHE A 20 -1.36 -1.13 18.07
C PHE A 20 -1.12 -0.80 19.54
N PHE A 21 0.05 -1.17 20.05
CA PHE A 21 0.59 -0.48 21.22
C PHE A 21 0.75 0.98 20.80
N PHE A 22 -0.26 1.82 21.09
CA PHE A 22 -0.20 3.26 20.90
C PHE A 22 0.92 3.81 21.79
N SER A 23 2.15 3.82 21.30
CA SER A 23 3.05 4.92 21.63
C SER A 23 2.48 6.15 20.94
N ARG A 24 1.69 6.94 21.67
CA ARG A 24 1.03 8.16 21.17
C ARG A 24 1.99 9.28 20.73
N GLN A 25 3.29 9.01 20.67
CA GLN A 25 4.32 10.04 20.49
C GLN A 25 4.75 10.24 19.04
N GLY A 26 4.76 9.19 18.21
CA GLY A 26 5.26 9.29 16.83
C GLY A 26 4.36 10.11 15.90
N GLN A 27 4.96 11.00 15.08
CA GLN A 27 4.29 11.80 14.05
C GLN A 27 4.12 11.04 12.73
N VAL A 28 5.00 10.09 12.44
CA VAL A 28 4.95 9.23 11.25
C VAL A 28 4.70 7.79 11.69
N ILE A 29 3.82 7.11 10.96
CA ILE A 29 3.59 5.67 11.06
C ILE A 29 4.39 5.00 9.95
N THR A 30 5.26 4.06 10.30
CA THR A 30 5.95 3.20 9.33
C THR A 30 5.46 1.77 9.48
N PHE A 31 4.86 1.23 8.43
CA PHE A 31 4.42 -0.16 8.34
C PHE A 31 5.55 -1.02 7.79
N LEU A 32 5.83 -2.13 8.46
CA LEU A 32 6.73 -3.19 8.00
C LEU A 32 6.11 -4.56 8.25
N ASP A 33 6.26 -5.45 7.28
CA ASP A 33 5.97 -6.86 7.47
C ASP A 33 6.97 -7.49 8.48
N ALA A 34 6.51 -8.53 9.18
CA ALA A 34 7.31 -9.20 10.21
C ALA A 34 8.52 -10.01 9.68
N HIS A 35 8.74 -10.03 8.37
CA HIS A 35 9.78 -10.81 7.68
C HIS A 35 10.55 -9.91 6.70
N CYS A 36 11.07 -8.82 7.26
CA CYS A 36 11.87 -7.82 6.57
C CYS A 36 13.25 -7.64 7.21
N GLU A 37 14.23 -7.21 6.41
CA GLU A 37 15.53 -6.74 6.88
C GLU A 37 15.79 -5.33 6.34
N CYS A 38 16.05 -4.38 7.25
CA CYS A 38 16.25 -2.98 6.89
C CYS A 38 17.73 -2.68 6.65
N THR A 39 18.05 -2.00 5.55
CA THR A 39 19.42 -1.57 5.25
C THR A 39 19.83 -0.33 6.06
N GLU A 40 21.12 -0.02 6.11
CA GLU A 40 21.59 1.23 6.72
C GLU A 40 21.01 2.44 5.98
N GLY A 41 20.49 3.42 6.73
CA GLY A 41 19.93 4.65 6.16
C GLY A 41 18.57 4.48 5.48
N TRP A 42 17.87 3.36 5.70
CA TRP A 42 16.59 3.09 5.02
C TRP A 42 15.47 4.07 5.42
N LEU A 43 15.49 4.63 6.63
CA LEU A 43 14.33 5.36 7.17
C LEU A 43 14.36 6.84 6.80
N GLU A 44 15.53 7.47 6.84
CA GLU A 44 15.74 8.90 6.63
C GLU A 44 15.20 9.40 5.28
N PRO A 45 15.39 8.69 4.14
CA PRO A 45 14.80 9.08 2.86
C PRO A 45 13.27 9.07 2.90
N LEU A 46 12.64 8.16 3.64
CA LEU A 46 11.17 8.10 3.76
C LEU A 46 10.66 9.31 4.53
N LEU A 47 11.29 9.59 5.69
CA LEU A 47 10.91 10.70 6.56
C LEU A 47 11.14 12.06 5.89
N ALA A 48 12.25 12.22 5.16
CA ALA A 48 12.58 13.46 4.46
C ALA A 48 11.49 13.88 3.48
N ARG A 49 10.82 12.92 2.82
CA ARG A 49 9.71 13.20 1.89
C ARG A 49 8.46 13.66 2.63
N ILE A 50 8.11 12.99 3.73
CA ILE A 50 6.92 13.30 4.53
C ILE A 50 7.05 14.68 5.19
N VAL A 51 8.25 15.04 5.65
CA VAL A 51 8.50 16.38 6.23
C VAL A 51 8.30 17.50 5.21
N LEU A 52 8.63 17.26 3.93
CA LEU A 52 8.44 18.26 2.87
C LEU A 52 6.96 18.41 2.48
N ASP A 53 6.20 17.32 2.48
CA ASP A 53 4.77 17.33 2.25
C ASP A 53 4.11 16.17 3.00
N ARG A 54 3.32 16.52 4.04
CA ARG A 54 2.63 15.55 4.90
C ARG A 54 1.67 14.63 4.15
N LYS A 55 1.21 15.03 2.96
CA LYS A 55 0.30 14.22 2.11
C LYS A 55 1.05 13.25 1.21
N THR A 56 2.37 13.14 1.35
CA THR A 56 3.19 12.15 0.64
C THR A 56 3.27 10.86 1.44
N VAL A 57 2.88 9.75 0.82
CA VAL A 57 3.07 8.39 1.32
C VAL A 57 4.26 7.77 0.59
N VAL A 58 5.18 7.16 1.34
CA VAL A 58 6.49 6.80 0.80
C VAL A 58 6.82 5.34 1.06
N CYS A 59 7.13 4.60 0.01
CA CYS A 59 7.59 3.22 0.06
C CYS A 59 9.12 3.13 -0.10
N PRO A 60 9.79 2.17 0.55
CA PRO A 60 11.15 1.80 0.17
C PRO A 60 11.15 1.03 -1.16
N ILE A 61 12.33 0.89 -1.77
CA ILE A 61 12.60 -0.23 -2.68
C ILE A 61 12.55 -1.51 -1.85
N ILE A 62 11.77 -2.48 -2.34
CA ILE A 62 11.62 -3.79 -1.70
C ILE A 62 12.60 -4.75 -2.36
N ASP A 63 13.70 -5.03 -1.68
CA ASP A 63 14.68 -6.02 -2.09
C ASP A 63 14.17 -7.43 -1.79
N VAL A 64 14.75 -8.43 -2.45
CA VAL A 64 14.31 -9.82 -2.33
C VAL A 64 15.24 -10.54 -1.35
N ILE A 65 14.66 -11.16 -0.33
CA ILE A 65 15.34 -12.17 0.49
C ILE A 65 14.78 -13.52 0.08
N SER A 66 15.63 -14.44 -0.36
CA SER A 66 15.20 -15.81 -0.72
C SER A 66 14.61 -16.53 0.49
N ASP A 67 13.44 -17.16 0.34
CA ASP A 67 12.84 -17.98 1.39
C ASP A 67 13.52 -19.35 1.58
N GLU A 68 14.39 -19.75 0.65
CA GLU A 68 15.17 -20.99 0.71
C GLU A 68 16.58 -20.76 1.27
N THR A 69 17.31 -19.76 0.76
CA THR A 69 18.73 -19.53 1.11
C THR A 69 18.95 -18.36 2.05
N PHE A 70 17.95 -17.49 2.25
CA PHE A 70 18.07 -16.20 2.93
C PHE A 70 19.11 -15.26 2.29
N GLU A 71 19.46 -15.48 1.02
CA GLU A 71 20.30 -14.55 0.27
C GLU A 71 19.55 -13.24 0.02
N TYR A 72 20.22 -12.11 0.29
CA TYR A 72 19.71 -10.78 0.05
C TYR A 72 20.09 -10.31 -1.36
N VAL A 73 19.09 -10.03 -2.20
CA VAL A 73 19.25 -9.60 -3.59
C VAL A 73 18.58 -8.25 -3.80
N THR A 74 19.36 -7.25 -4.20
CA THR A 74 18.86 -5.90 -4.47
C THR A 74 17.90 -5.89 -5.66
N ALA A 75 16.74 -5.25 -5.50
CA ALA A 75 15.76 -5.06 -6.56
C ALA A 75 16.13 -3.89 -7.48
N SER A 76 15.41 -3.80 -8.60
CA SER A 76 15.60 -2.71 -9.56
C SER A 76 14.89 -1.43 -9.10
N ASP A 77 15.57 -0.29 -9.18
CA ASP A 77 15.03 1.06 -9.04
C ASP A 77 14.23 1.54 -10.28
N GLN A 78 14.08 0.67 -11.30
CA GLN A 78 13.34 0.94 -12.53
C GLN A 78 11.98 0.25 -12.59
N THR A 79 11.48 -0.24 -11.45
CA THR A 79 10.13 -0.76 -11.33
C THR A 79 9.27 0.13 -10.45
N TRP A 80 7.98 0.14 -10.74
CA TRP A 80 6.95 0.77 -9.92
C TRP A 80 5.76 -0.17 -9.77
N GLY A 81 4.87 0.14 -8.84
CA GLY A 81 3.66 -0.64 -8.59
C GLY A 81 2.53 -0.25 -9.53
N GLY A 82 1.93 -1.23 -10.18
CA GLY A 82 0.65 -1.09 -10.89
C GLY A 82 -0.28 -2.25 -10.58
N PHE A 83 -1.36 -2.34 -11.34
CA PHE A 83 -2.34 -3.41 -11.21
C PHE A 83 -2.90 -3.79 -12.58
N ASN A 84 -3.46 -4.99 -12.68
CA ASN A 84 -4.25 -5.41 -13.85
C ASN A 84 -5.76 -5.34 -13.57
N TRP A 85 -6.58 -5.54 -14.60
CA TRP A 85 -8.04 -5.51 -14.45
C TRP A 85 -8.64 -6.62 -13.56
N LYS A 86 -7.84 -7.56 -13.05
CA LYS A 86 -8.27 -8.47 -11.97
C LYS A 86 -8.02 -7.90 -10.57
N LEU A 87 -7.59 -6.64 -10.49
CA LEU A 87 -7.16 -5.96 -9.26
C LEU A 87 -6.05 -6.70 -8.52
N ASN A 88 -5.13 -7.29 -9.28
CA ASN A 88 -3.91 -7.88 -8.73
C ASN A 88 -2.75 -6.90 -8.92
N PHE A 89 -2.02 -6.64 -7.84
CA PHE A 89 -0.78 -5.87 -7.86
C PHE A 89 0.27 -6.54 -8.76
N ARG A 90 1.03 -5.72 -9.49
CA ARG A 90 2.14 -6.14 -10.36
C ARG A 90 3.22 -5.07 -10.40
N TRP A 91 4.47 -5.52 -10.50
CA TRP A 91 5.59 -4.64 -10.84
C TRP A 91 5.61 -4.39 -12.34
N TYR A 92 5.73 -3.12 -12.72
CA TYR A 92 5.91 -2.70 -14.11
C TYR A 92 7.19 -1.88 -14.23
N ARG A 93 7.77 -1.85 -15.43
CA ARG A 93 8.88 -0.94 -15.73
C ARG A 93 8.40 0.52 -15.67
N VAL A 94 9.21 1.38 -15.07
CA VAL A 94 8.96 2.83 -15.01
C VAL A 94 8.87 3.39 -16.44
N PRO A 95 7.78 4.11 -16.78
CA PRO A 95 7.61 4.66 -18.13
C PRO A 95 8.51 5.87 -18.34
N ALA A 96 8.84 6.14 -19.61
CA ALA A 96 9.71 7.25 -20.00
C ALA A 96 9.25 8.62 -19.45
N ARG A 97 7.93 8.85 -19.35
CA ARG A 97 7.35 10.09 -18.79
C ARG A 97 7.82 10.36 -17.36
N GLU A 98 7.98 9.31 -16.57
CA GLU A 98 8.33 9.45 -15.15
C GLU A 98 9.85 9.64 -14.99
N MET A 99 10.65 9.01 -15.86
CA MET A 99 12.09 9.30 -15.94
C MET A 99 12.35 10.74 -16.38
N GLN A 100 11.59 11.25 -17.34
CA GLN A 100 11.68 12.64 -17.79
C GLN A 100 11.30 13.63 -16.67
N ARG A 101 10.21 13.37 -15.92
CA ARG A 101 9.81 14.18 -14.76
C ARG A 101 10.94 14.32 -13.72
N ARG A 102 11.71 13.24 -13.54
CA ARG A 102 12.84 13.17 -12.61
C ARG A 102 14.14 13.70 -13.20
N ASN A 103 14.13 14.30 -14.40
CA ASN A 103 15.34 14.71 -15.13
C ASN A 103 16.37 13.58 -15.29
N HIS A 104 15.90 12.34 -15.40
CA HIS A 104 16.72 11.12 -15.43
C HIS A 104 17.57 10.88 -14.16
N ASP A 105 17.32 11.61 -13.06
CA ASP A 105 17.90 11.34 -11.76
C ASP A 105 17.27 10.09 -11.14
N ARG A 106 18.07 9.03 -11.01
CA ARG A 106 17.67 7.74 -10.46
C ARG A 106 17.52 7.76 -8.93
N THR A 107 18.06 8.78 -8.26
CA THR A 107 17.95 8.96 -6.80
C THR A 107 16.71 9.76 -6.41
N ALA A 108 16.18 10.58 -7.33
CA ALA A 108 14.96 11.36 -7.10
C ALA A 108 13.75 10.46 -6.80
N PRO A 109 12.79 10.87 -5.97
CA PRO A 109 11.59 10.07 -5.66
C PRO A 109 10.79 9.69 -6.91
N LEU A 110 10.32 8.45 -6.96
CA LEU A 110 9.58 7.85 -8.06
C LEU A 110 8.08 7.83 -7.73
N ARG A 111 7.24 8.55 -8.49
CA ARG A 111 5.79 8.48 -8.28
C ARG A 111 5.26 7.14 -8.78
N THR A 112 4.57 6.40 -7.91
CA THR A 112 4.05 5.07 -8.23
C THR A 112 2.51 5.05 -8.22
N PRO A 113 1.84 4.47 -9.23
CA PRO A 113 0.39 4.36 -9.25
C PRO A 113 -0.18 3.59 -8.05
N THR A 114 0.52 2.53 -7.63
CA THR A 114 0.12 1.69 -6.50
C THR A 114 1.33 1.23 -5.68
N MET A 115 1.08 0.78 -4.44
CA MET A 115 2.08 0.17 -3.57
C MET A 115 1.85 -1.34 -3.40
N ALA A 116 2.91 -2.05 -3.01
CA ALA A 116 2.81 -3.47 -2.68
C ALA A 116 1.95 -3.72 -1.42
N GLY A 117 2.02 -2.81 -0.43
CA GLY A 117 1.10 -2.77 0.72
C GLY A 117 1.74 -2.96 2.09
N GLY A 118 2.76 -3.83 2.21
CA GLY A 118 3.35 -4.19 3.50
C GLY A 118 4.43 -3.24 4.03
N LEU A 119 4.97 -2.36 3.18
CA LEU A 119 6.09 -1.49 3.52
C LEU A 119 5.85 -0.07 3.03
N PHE A 120 5.54 0.85 3.94
CA PHE A 120 5.40 2.28 3.64
C PHE A 120 5.45 3.14 4.91
N SER A 121 5.75 4.42 4.75
CA SER A 121 5.65 5.43 5.79
C SER A 121 4.62 6.50 5.41
N ILE A 122 3.86 6.96 6.39
CA ILE A 122 2.80 7.96 6.23
C ILE A 122 2.71 8.85 7.47
N ASP A 123 2.44 10.15 7.27
CA ASP A 123 2.08 11.05 8.36
C ASP A 123 0.86 10.52 9.10
N ARG A 124 0.94 10.44 10.44
CA ARG A 124 -0.08 9.81 11.27
C ARG A 124 -1.42 10.52 11.14
N ASP A 125 -1.41 11.84 11.18
CA ASP A 125 -2.64 12.62 11.16
C ASP A 125 -3.26 12.57 9.76
N TYR A 126 -2.44 12.57 8.69
CA TYR A 126 -2.90 12.31 7.33
C TYR A 126 -3.50 10.92 7.16
N PHE A 127 -2.90 9.86 7.72
CA PHE A 127 -3.44 8.49 7.68
C PHE A 127 -4.86 8.42 8.24
N TYR A 128 -5.12 9.08 9.37
CA TYR A 128 -6.47 9.14 9.95
C TYR A 128 -7.40 10.12 9.21
N GLU A 129 -6.89 11.23 8.69
CA GLU A 129 -7.65 12.21 7.88
C GLU A 129 -8.27 11.56 6.64
N ILE A 130 -7.50 10.71 5.94
CA ILE A 130 -8.02 9.98 4.78
C ILE A 130 -8.87 8.76 5.17
N GLY A 131 -8.95 8.40 6.46
CA GLY A 131 -9.84 7.36 6.96
C GLY A 131 -9.19 6.00 7.28
N SER A 132 -7.87 5.95 7.52
CA SER A 132 -7.13 4.74 7.92
C SER A 132 -7.32 3.55 6.97
N TYR A 133 -7.45 2.30 7.41
CA TYR A 133 -7.81 1.18 6.51
C TYR A 133 -9.33 0.94 6.48
N ASP A 134 -9.83 0.35 5.39
CA ASP A 134 -11.21 -0.13 5.31
C ASP A 134 -11.43 -1.32 6.26
N GLU A 135 -12.08 -1.05 7.39
CA GLU A 135 -12.41 -2.05 8.42
C GLU A 135 -13.32 -3.20 7.93
N GLY A 136 -13.96 -3.04 6.76
CA GLY A 136 -14.79 -4.08 6.14
C GLY A 136 -14.02 -5.07 5.26
N MET A 137 -12.72 -4.88 5.08
CA MET A 137 -11.85 -5.86 4.45
C MET A 137 -11.45 -6.97 5.43
N ASP A 138 -11.31 -8.19 4.93
CA ASP A 138 -10.93 -9.33 5.76
C ASP A 138 -9.51 -9.79 5.46
N ILE A 139 -8.72 -10.03 6.52
CA ILE A 139 -7.44 -10.78 6.53
C ILE A 139 -6.34 -10.19 5.65
N TRP A 140 -6.45 -10.30 4.33
CA TRP A 140 -5.41 -9.97 3.36
C TRP A 140 -5.96 -9.80 1.93
N GLY A 141 -5.43 -8.81 1.21
CA GLY A 141 -5.60 -8.61 -0.22
C GLY A 141 -6.53 -7.44 -0.53
N GLY A 142 -6.10 -6.57 -1.45
CA GLY A 142 -6.88 -5.44 -1.97
C GLY A 142 -6.66 -4.12 -1.20
N GLU A 143 -6.22 -4.16 0.05
CA GLU A 143 -5.99 -2.98 0.89
C GLU A 143 -4.90 -2.06 0.34
N ASN A 144 -3.89 -2.66 -0.30
CA ASN A 144 -2.81 -1.93 -0.94
C ASN A 144 -3.31 -1.10 -2.13
N LEU A 145 -4.25 -1.64 -2.91
CA LEU A 145 -4.88 -0.92 -4.02
C LEU A 145 -5.89 0.12 -3.54
N GLU A 146 -6.72 -0.22 -2.55
CA GLU A 146 -7.66 0.72 -1.93
C GLU A 146 -6.94 1.98 -1.43
N MET A 147 -5.90 1.79 -0.61
CA MET A 147 -5.13 2.90 -0.06
C MET A 147 -4.42 3.68 -1.18
N SER A 148 -3.86 3.00 -2.18
CA SER A 148 -3.22 3.66 -3.32
C SER A 148 -4.19 4.56 -4.09
N PHE A 149 -5.39 4.06 -4.39
CA PHE A 149 -6.42 4.81 -5.10
C PHE A 149 -6.90 5.99 -4.28
N ARG A 150 -7.16 5.78 -2.99
CA ARG A 150 -7.55 6.83 -2.07
C ARG A 150 -6.51 7.94 -1.96
N ILE A 151 -5.24 7.60 -1.78
CA ILE A 151 -4.16 8.60 -1.70
C ILE A 151 -4.19 9.50 -2.94
N TRP A 152 -4.19 8.92 -4.14
CA TRP A 152 -4.16 9.69 -5.38
C TRP A 152 -5.46 10.48 -5.63
N GLN A 153 -6.62 9.86 -5.43
CA GLN A 153 -7.92 10.48 -5.71
C GLN A 153 -8.30 11.54 -4.67
N CYS A 154 -7.76 11.47 -3.47
CA CYS A 154 -7.99 12.43 -2.38
C CYS A 154 -6.84 13.47 -2.23
N GLY A 155 -6.04 13.66 -3.29
CA GLY A 155 -5.08 14.76 -3.39
C GLY A 155 -3.74 14.55 -2.66
N GLY A 156 -3.42 13.31 -2.28
CA GLY A 156 -2.08 12.92 -1.82
C GLY A 156 -1.16 12.47 -2.94
N ILE A 157 0.04 12.04 -2.56
CA ILE A 157 1.07 11.56 -3.48
C ILE A 157 1.62 10.24 -2.95
N LEU A 158 1.78 9.24 -3.82
CA LEU A 158 2.43 7.98 -3.50
C LEU A 158 3.78 7.87 -4.23
N GLU A 159 4.87 7.72 -3.48
CA GLU A 159 6.24 7.69 -4.00
C GLU A 159 7.01 6.43 -3.53
N ILE A 160 7.97 5.98 -4.33
CA ILE A 160 9.05 5.08 -3.92
C ILE A 160 10.30 5.94 -3.76
N ALA A 161 10.98 5.82 -2.61
CA ALA A 161 12.25 6.48 -2.36
C ALA A 161 13.42 5.55 -2.76
N PRO A 162 14.15 5.83 -3.86
CA PRO A 162 15.18 4.91 -4.36
C PRO A 162 16.37 4.71 -3.43
N CYS A 163 16.60 5.61 -2.49
CA CYS A 163 17.68 5.50 -1.50
C CYS A 163 17.28 4.68 -0.26
N SER A 164 16.00 4.30 -0.13
CA SER A 164 15.51 3.50 0.99
C SER A 164 15.35 2.05 0.52
N HIS A 165 16.09 1.14 1.13
CA HIS A 165 16.06 -0.28 0.79
C HIS A 165 15.65 -1.12 2.00
N VAL A 166 14.67 -2.00 1.80
CA VAL A 166 14.23 -2.98 2.80
C VAL A 166 14.05 -4.32 2.09
N GLY A 167 14.78 -5.33 2.53
CA GLY A 167 14.61 -6.70 2.08
C GLY A 167 13.32 -7.30 2.61
N HIS A 168 12.63 -8.07 1.78
CA HIS A 168 11.41 -8.81 2.14
C HIS A 168 11.54 -10.27 1.73
N VAL A 169 11.15 -11.18 2.62
CA VAL A 169 11.09 -12.61 2.31
C VAL A 169 9.81 -12.90 1.51
N PHE A 170 9.94 -12.94 0.18
CA PHE A 170 8.83 -13.30 -0.70
C PHE A 170 8.57 -14.81 -0.63
N ARG A 171 7.32 -15.20 -0.40
CA ARG A 171 6.90 -16.61 -0.32
C ARG A 171 5.98 -16.95 -1.47
N ASP A 172 6.10 -18.15 -2.01
CA ASP A 172 5.23 -18.66 -3.08
C ASP A 172 3.78 -18.88 -2.64
N LYS A 173 3.55 -19.10 -1.33
CA LYS A 173 2.23 -19.37 -0.76
C LYS A 173 2.05 -18.60 0.54
N SER A 174 0.83 -18.11 0.75
CA SER A 174 0.46 -17.49 2.01
C SER A 174 0.54 -18.54 3.14
N PRO A 175 1.18 -18.21 4.28
CA PRO A 175 1.26 -19.11 5.44
C PRO A 175 -0.05 -19.15 6.23
N TYR A 176 -1.02 -18.29 5.92
CA TYR A 176 -2.25 -18.14 6.68
C TYR A 176 -3.35 -19.10 6.21
N THR A 177 -4.22 -19.49 7.15
CA THR A 177 -5.44 -20.23 6.85
C THR A 177 -6.56 -19.24 6.58
N PHE A 178 -7.28 -19.40 5.48
CA PHE A 178 -8.35 -18.50 5.05
C PHE A 178 -9.69 -19.22 5.23
N PRO A 179 -10.49 -18.88 6.27
CA PRO A 179 -11.81 -19.47 6.46
C PRO A 179 -12.68 -19.18 5.24
N GLY A 180 -13.22 -20.22 4.59
CA GLY A 180 -14.00 -20.07 3.36
C GLY A 180 -13.16 -19.93 2.07
N GLY A 181 -11.83 -20.02 2.16
CA GLY A 181 -10.91 -20.04 1.02
C GLY A 181 -10.39 -18.66 0.60
N VAL A 182 -9.11 -18.63 0.18
CA VAL A 182 -8.40 -17.40 -0.25
C VAL A 182 -9.19 -16.63 -1.31
N ALA A 183 -9.76 -17.35 -2.28
CA ALA A 183 -10.48 -16.74 -3.40
C ALA A 183 -11.68 -15.90 -2.93
N ASN A 184 -12.47 -16.37 -1.96
CA ASN A 184 -13.64 -15.63 -1.49
C ASN A 184 -13.26 -14.33 -0.78
N ILE A 185 -12.22 -14.36 0.06
CA ILE A 185 -11.72 -13.18 0.77
C ILE A 185 -11.12 -12.16 -0.20
N VAL A 186 -10.24 -12.61 -1.10
CA VAL A 186 -9.60 -11.73 -2.09
C VAL A 186 -10.64 -11.12 -3.04
N LEU A 187 -11.62 -11.91 -3.50
CA LEU A 187 -12.70 -11.39 -4.36
C LEU A 187 -13.60 -10.41 -3.60
N LYS A 188 -13.90 -10.67 -2.30
CA LYS A 188 -14.66 -9.74 -1.46
C LYS A 188 -13.94 -8.39 -1.37
N ASN A 189 -12.67 -8.40 -0.94
CA ASN A 189 -11.92 -7.16 -0.75
C ASN A 189 -11.70 -6.40 -2.07
N ALA A 190 -11.39 -7.11 -3.15
CA ALA A 190 -11.24 -6.51 -4.49
C ALA A 190 -12.56 -5.87 -4.98
N ALA A 191 -13.71 -6.51 -4.74
CA ALA A 191 -14.99 -5.93 -5.09
C ALA A 191 -15.31 -4.68 -4.25
N ARG A 192 -14.88 -4.62 -2.97
CA ARG A 192 -14.98 -3.38 -2.17
C ARG A 192 -14.15 -2.23 -2.77
N VAL A 193 -12.92 -2.52 -3.21
CA VAL A 193 -12.06 -1.55 -3.92
C VAL A 193 -12.79 -1.04 -5.17
N ALA A 194 -13.32 -1.96 -5.98
CA ALA A 194 -13.95 -1.64 -7.24
C ALA A 194 -15.21 -0.76 -7.07
N GLU A 195 -16.05 -1.09 -6.09
CA GLU A 195 -17.30 -0.36 -5.88
C GLU A 195 -17.09 1.05 -5.31
N VAL A 196 -15.99 1.31 -4.62
CA VAL A 196 -15.72 2.62 -4.00
C VAL A 196 -14.87 3.54 -4.89
N TRP A 197 -13.89 2.99 -5.62
CA TRP A 197 -12.80 3.79 -6.20
C TRP A 197 -12.68 3.72 -7.72
N LEU A 198 -13.47 2.86 -8.40
CA LEU A 198 -13.34 2.65 -9.84
C LEU A 198 -14.51 3.17 -10.66
N ASP A 199 -15.52 3.80 -10.05
CA ASP A 199 -16.69 4.36 -10.77
C ASP A 199 -17.25 3.41 -11.85
N GLU A 200 -17.35 3.84 -13.11
CA GLU A 200 -17.75 3.01 -14.25
C GLU A 200 -16.69 1.97 -14.67
N TRP A 201 -15.42 2.20 -14.33
CA TRP A 201 -14.30 1.31 -14.68
C TRP A 201 -14.34 -0.03 -13.93
N LYS A 202 -15.14 -0.13 -12.85
CA LYS A 202 -15.39 -1.40 -12.16
C LYS A 202 -15.99 -2.47 -13.08
N GLU A 203 -16.64 -2.08 -14.17
CA GLU A 203 -17.16 -3.01 -15.16
C GLU A 203 -16.06 -3.87 -15.80
N PHE A 204 -14.84 -3.34 -16.01
CA PHE A 204 -13.71 -4.13 -16.49
C PHE A 204 -13.29 -5.19 -15.48
N TYR A 205 -13.34 -4.87 -14.18
CA TYR A 205 -13.04 -5.84 -13.13
C TYR A 205 -14.04 -7.00 -13.13
N TYR A 206 -15.34 -6.70 -13.17
CA TYR A 206 -16.39 -7.71 -13.18
C TYR A 206 -16.37 -8.58 -14.46
N GLN A 207 -15.99 -8.00 -15.61
CA GLN A 207 -15.79 -8.77 -16.84
C GLN A 207 -14.59 -9.72 -16.78
N MET A 208 -13.51 -9.31 -16.12
CA MET A 208 -12.27 -10.11 -15.99
C MET A 208 -12.34 -11.14 -14.86
N SER A 209 -13.30 -10.99 -13.94
CA SER A 209 -13.49 -11.83 -12.76
C SER A 209 -14.94 -12.32 -12.65
N PRO A 210 -15.44 -13.19 -13.56
CA PRO A 210 -16.85 -13.60 -13.59
C PRO A 210 -17.36 -14.34 -12.33
N GLY A 211 -16.46 -14.72 -11.40
CA GLY A 211 -16.81 -15.26 -10.08
C GLY A 211 -16.98 -14.22 -8.97
N SER A 212 -16.63 -12.95 -9.20
CA SER A 212 -16.93 -11.88 -8.25
C SER A 212 -18.41 -11.52 -8.39
N ASN A 213 -19.22 -11.85 -7.39
CA ASN A 213 -20.58 -11.34 -7.32
C ASN A 213 -20.52 -9.82 -7.16
N ARG A 214 -21.39 -9.09 -7.86
CA ARG A 214 -21.79 -7.72 -7.48
C ARG A 214 -22.55 -7.82 -6.17
N GLN A 215 -21.84 -8.17 -5.10
CA GLN A 215 -22.39 -7.97 -3.78
C GLN A 215 -22.50 -6.47 -3.66
N VAL A 216 -23.74 -5.98 -3.59
CA VAL A 216 -24.03 -4.73 -2.93
C VAL A 216 -23.57 -4.98 -1.50
N PHE A 217 -22.28 -4.78 -1.24
CA PHE A 217 -21.84 -4.65 0.12
C PHE A 217 -22.73 -3.58 0.69
N CYS A 218 -23.19 -3.76 1.93
CA CYS A 218 -23.52 -2.61 2.73
C CYS A 218 -22.18 -1.88 2.91
N LEU A 219 -21.71 -1.21 1.84
CA LEU A 219 -20.66 -0.21 1.87
C LEU A 219 -21.23 0.73 2.88
N CYS A 220 -20.69 0.67 4.09
CA CYS A 220 -21.09 1.54 5.17
C CYS A 220 -21.18 2.91 4.53
N SER A 221 -22.35 3.58 4.57
CA SER A 221 -22.55 4.84 3.83
C SER A 221 -21.40 5.80 4.05
N VAL A 222 -20.74 5.69 5.21
CA VAL A 222 -19.43 6.23 5.60
C VAL A 222 -18.36 6.13 4.51
N LEU A 223 -17.99 4.97 3.95
CA LEU A 223 -16.89 4.88 2.96
C LEU A 223 -17.18 5.64 1.66
N LEU A 224 -18.39 5.50 1.13
CA LEU A 224 -18.83 6.27 -0.05
C LEU A 224 -18.98 7.76 0.27
N THR A 225 -19.41 8.10 1.50
CA THR A 225 -19.54 9.49 1.96
C THR A 225 -18.16 10.12 2.16
N THR A 226 -17.22 9.42 2.80
CA THR A 226 -15.82 9.81 2.97
C THR A 226 -15.15 9.95 1.63
N SER A 227 -15.29 8.99 0.71
CA SER A 227 -14.77 9.11 -0.66
C SER A 227 -15.32 10.38 -1.35
N ARG A 228 -16.64 10.60 -1.34
CA ARG A 228 -17.25 11.80 -1.94
C ARG A 228 -16.80 13.11 -1.26
N GLN A 229 -16.71 13.15 0.06
CA GLN A 229 -16.25 14.32 0.83
C GLN A 229 -14.77 14.64 0.58
N LEU A 230 -13.93 13.62 0.39
CA LEU A 230 -12.50 13.80 0.17
C LEU A 230 -12.17 14.13 -1.30
N ILE A 231 -12.90 13.56 -2.26
CA ILE A 231 -12.70 13.83 -3.70
C ILE A 231 -13.27 15.20 -4.10
N HIS A 232 -14.37 15.62 -3.47
CA HIS A 232 -15.02 16.91 -3.71
C HIS A 232 -15.18 17.70 -2.38
N PRO A 233 -14.10 18.35 -1.90
CA PRO A 233 -14.13 19.15 -0.67
C PRO A 233 -14.96 20.44 -0.82
#